data_AF-W6MXX4-F1
#
_entry.id   AF-W6MXX4-F1
#
_cell.length_a   1.000
_cell.length_b   1.000
_cell.length_c   1.000
_cell.angle_alpha   90.00
_cell.angle_beta   90.00
_cell.angle_gamma   90.00
#
_symmetry.space_group_name_H-M   'P 1'
#
loop_
_entity.id
_entity.type
_entity.pdbx_description
1 polymer ?
#
loop_
_entity_poly.entity_id
_entity_poly.type
_entity_poly.pdbx_seq_one_letter_code
_entity_poly.pdbx_strand_id
1 'polypeptide(L)'
;MASLQVINASLGLINNEIESISFPDLTKVGGTLSIVGNDDLKSANFSELTTVGGGFVIANNTKLDEIDGFDSLKSIGGAVVLTGDFDKAKLPALTSVKGGFDVESTGELDCSDFDELEKKGRIQGDKFVCKAASSSTSISQSVSETDSDSSTESGSASETASSSSSSSSSKGAAAPAVGTMKATSVFGSLAAIALAFL
;
A
#
# COMPACT_ATOMS: atom_id res chain seq x y z
N MET A 1 -18.20 -22.19 22.13
CA MET A 1 -18.00 -21.81 20.71
C MET A 1 -16.63 -21.17 20.66
N ALA A 2 -15.74 -21.63 19.77
CA ALA A 2 -14.40 -21.07 19.68
C ALA A 2 -14.47 -19.82 18.80
N SER A 3 -14.16 -18.67 19.38
CA SER A 3 -14.08 -17.40 18.65
C SER A 3 -12.61 -17.03 18.44
N LEU A 4 -12.33 -16.38 17.31
CA LEU A 4 -10.97 -15.95 16.99
C LEU A 4 -10.59 -14.75 17.87
N GLN A 5 -9.82 -14.99 18.93
CA GLN A 5 -9.46 -13.95 19.91
C GLN A 5 -8.14 -13.25 19.64
N VAL A 6 -7.15 -13.98 19.12
CA VAL A 6 -5.79 -13.47 18.91
C VAL A 6 -5.21 -14.03 17.62
N ILE A 7 -4.62 -13.15 16.82
CA ILE A 7 -3.82 -13.52 15.65
C ILE A 7 -2.39 -13.12 15.96
N ASN A 8 -1.46 -14.07 15.99
CA ASN A 8 -0.06 -13.78 16.33
C ASN A 8 0.72 -13.12 15.20
N ALA A 9 0.28 -13.32 13.95
CA ALA A 9 0.88 -12.77 12.74
C ALA A 9 -0.07 -11.72 12.12
N SER A 10 -0.16 -11.68 10.79
CA SER A 10 -0.99 -10.74 10.04
C SER A 10 -2.36 -11.34 9.68
N LEU A 11 -3.37 -10.50 9.56
CA LEU A 11 -4.68 -10.82 8.99
C LEU A 11 -4.84 -10.04 7.69
N GLY A 12 -4.99 -10.75 6.57
CA GLY A 12 -5.15 -10.15 5.25
C GLY A 12 -6.43 -10.67 4.58
N LEU A 13 -7.33 -9.75 4.22
CA LEU A 13 -8.55 -9.97 3.46
C LEU A 13 -8.41 -9.17 2.18
N ILE A 14 -7.91 -9.82 1.13
CA ILE A 14 -7.47 -9.17 -0.11
C ILE A 14 -8.24 -9.75 -1.28
N ASN A 15 -8.90 -8.91 -2.08
CA ASN A 15 -9.61 -9.29 -3.31
C ASN A 15 -10.66 -10.39 -3.11
N ASN A 16 -11.60 -10.19 -2.18
CA ASN A 16 -12.69 -11.14 -1.93
C ASN A 16 -14.07 -10.52 -2.22
N GLU A 17 -15.03 -11.37 -2.54
CA GLU A 17 -16.45 -11.02 -2.75
C GLU A 17 -17.25 -11.14 -1.42
N ILE A 18 -16.65 -10.70 -0.31
CA ILE A 18 -17.27 -10.77 1.02
C ILE A 18 -18.06 -9.50 1.31
N GLU A 19 -19.33 -9.65 1.68
CA GLU A 19 -20.19 -8.49 1.98
C GLU A 19 -19.98 -7.90 3.38
N SER A 20 -19.60 -8.74 4.35
CA SER A 20 -19.39 -8.31 5.73
C SER A 20 -18.34 -9.16 6.42
N ILE A 21 -17.57 -8.52 7.30
CA ILE A 21 -16.57 -9.16 8.14
C ILE A 21 -16.93 -8.86 9.59
N SER A 22 -16.98 -9.89 10.43
CA SER A 22 -17.24 -9.71 11.86
C SER A 22 -16.33 -10.62 12.68
N PHE A 23 -15.50 -9.98 13.50
CA PHE A 23 -14.64 -10.62 14.48
C PHE A 23 -14.83 -9.93 15.84
N PRO A 24 -16.00 -10.13 16.48
CA PRO A 24 -16.38 -9.38 17.68
C PRO A 24 -15.50 -9.72 18.88
N ASP A 25 -14.91 -10.92 18.94
CA ASP A 25 -14.05 -11.35 20.05
C ASP A 25 -12.54 -11.15 19.77
N LEU A 26 -12.16 -10.61 18.59
CA LEU A 26 -10.76 -10.47 18.21
C LEU A 26 -10.13 -9.28 18.91
N THR A 27 -9.27 -9.56 19.88
CA THR A 27 -8.65 -8.53 20.74
C THR A 27 -7.29 -8.04 20.24
N LYS A 28 -6.57 -8.86 19.47
CA LYS A 28 -5.19 -8.57 19.06
C LYS A 28 -4.81 -9.17 17.70
N VAL A 29 -4.14 -8.36 16.89
CA VAL A 29 -3.38 -8.79 15.70
C VAL A 29 -1.91 -8.47 15.93
N GLY A 30 -1.03 -9.46 15.89
CA GLY A 30 0.39 -9.30 16.18
C GLY A 30 1.18 -8.67 15.03
N GLY A 31 0.73 -8.86 13.80
CA GLY A 31 1.27 -8.29 12.57
C GLY A 31 0.34 -7.23 11.99
N THR A 32 0.23 -7.23 10.66
CA THR A 32 -0.54 -6.24 9.90
C THR A 32 -1.99 -6.69 9.74
N LEU A 33 -2.94 -5.75 9.87
CA LEU A 33 -4.31 -5.93 9.40
C LEU A 33 -4.44 -5.28 8.03
N SER A 34 -4.83 -6.04 7.02
CA SER A 34 -5.02 -5.56 5.64
C SER A 34 -6.38 -5.97 5.12
N ILE A 35 -7.22 -5.00 4.78
CA ILE A 35 -8.53 -5.19 4.15
C ILE A 35 -8.51 -4.43 2.83
N VAL A 36 -8.22 -5.13 1.73
CA VAL A 36 -7.88 -4.49 0.46
C VAL A 36 -8.67 -5.09 -0.71
N GLY A 37 -9.27 -4.25 -1.56
CA GLY A 37 -9.87 -4.72 -2.81
C GLY A 37 -11.12 -5.59 -2.63
N ASN A 38 -11.86 -5.43 -1.53
CA ASN A 38 -13.11 -6.16 -1.32
C ASN A 38 -14.26 -5.24 -1.76
N ASP A 39 -14.59 -5.26 -3.05
CA ASP A 39 -15.56 -4.35 -3.66
C ASP A 39 -16.98 -4.50 -3.11
N ASP A 40 -17.33 -5.69 -2.63
CA ASP A 40 -18.66 -5.96 -2.07
C ASP A 40 -18.77 -5.69 -0.56
N LEU A 41 -17.64 -5.37 0.10
CA LEU A 41 -17.59 -5.22 1.54
C LEU A 41 -18.30 -3.94 1.99
N LYS A 42 -19.36 -4.11 2.79
CA LYS A 42 -20.17 -3.01 3.33
C LYS A 42 -19.88 -2.72 4.80
N SER A 43 -19.41 -3.72 5.55
CA SER A 43 -19.16 -3.56 6.98
C SER A 43 -18.01 -4.44 7.48
N ALA A 44 -17.21 -3.87 8.36
CA ALA A 44 -16.09 -4.53 9.01
C ALA A 44 -16.16 -4.29 10.51
N ASN A 45 -16.51 -5.31 11.28
CA ASN A 45 -16.71 -5.21 12.72
C ASN A 45 -15.58 -5.90 13.49
N PHE A 46 -14.84 -5.12 14.27
CA PHE A 46 -13.70 -5.49 15.10
C PHE A 46 -13.80 -4.76 16.46
N SER A 47 -14.98 -4.77 17.06
CA SER A 47 -15.31 -3.91 18.21
C SER A 47 -14.41 -4.09 19.42
N GLU A 48 -13.88 -5.31 19.65
CA GLU A 48 -12.97 -5.64 20.76
C GLU A 48 -11.48 -5.53 20.37
N LEU A 49 -11.15 -5.20 19.12
CA LEU A 49 -9.76 -5.15 18.66
C LEU A 49 -9.04 -3.98 19.33
N THR A 50 -8.09 -4.30 20.21
CA THR A 50 -7.38 -3.30 21.00
C THR A 50 -6.02 -2.91 20.42
N THR A 51 -5.36 -3.86 19.75
CA THR A 51 -3.94 -3.72 19.36
C THR A 51 -3.68 -4.36 18.01
N VAL A 52 -3.00 -3.60 17.15
CA VAL A 52 -2.39 -4.09 15.90
C VAL A 52 -0.89 -3.88 15.99
N GLY A 53 -0.10 -4.95 15.97
CA GLY A 53 1.35 -4.89 16.17
C GLY A 53 2.11 -4.38 14.95
N GLY A 54 1.54 -4.53 13.75
CA GLY A 54 2.08 -4.04 12.49
C GLY A 54 1.27 -2.89 11.91
N GLY A 55 1.12 -2.87 10.58
CA GLY A 55 0.35 -1.84 9.89
C GLY A 55 -1.16 -2.06 9.95
N PHE A 56 -1.91 -0.98 9.77
CA PHE A 56 -3.36 -1.01 9.62
C PHE A 56 -3.71 -0.44 8.25
N VAL A 57 -4.17 -1.30 7.35
CA VAL A 57 -4.38 -0.95 5.94
C VAL A 57 -5.80 -1.29 5.54
N ILE A 58 -6.57 -0.28 5.12
CA ILE A 58 -7.88 -0.44 4.50
C ILE A 58 -7.84 0.32 3.18
N ALA A 59 -7.89 -0.39 2.05
CA ALA A 59 -7.72 0.22 0.75
C ALA A 59 -8.68 -0.34 -0.30
N ASN A 60 -9.24 0.50 -1.17
CA ASN A 60 -10.03 0.07 -2.34
C ASN A 60 -11.18 -0.88 -1.96
N ASN A 61 -11.99 -0.54 -0.97
CA ASN A 61 -13.23 -1.28 -0.68
C ASN A 61 -14.39 -0.37 -1.10
N THR A 62 -14.85 -0.52 -2.34
CA THR A 62 -15.70 0.47 -3.03
C THR A 62 -17.10 0.63 -2.43
N LYS A 63 -17.62 -0.35 -1.69
CA LYS A 63 -18.91 -0.28 -0.98
C LYS A 63 -18.76 -0.07 0.53
N LEU A 64 -17.55 0.16 1.01
CA LEU A 64 -17.31 0.41 2.43
C LEU A 64 -17.42 1.91 2.69
N ASP A 65 -18.64 2.38 2.94
CA ASP A 65 -18.93 3.81 3.12
C ASP A 65 -18.41 4.34 4.47
N GLU A 66 -18.29 3.47 5.47
CA GLU A 66 -17.92 3.85 6.84
C GLU A 66 -16.90 2.88 7.46
N ILE A 67 -15.93 3.44 8.19
CA ILE A 67 -14.96 2.73 9.01
C ILE A 67 -15.29 2.99 10.49
N ASP A 68 -16.27 2.23 11.00
CA ASP A 68 -16.88 2.41 12.34
C ASP A 68 -16.73 1.18 13.27
N GLY A 69 -16.13 0.08 12.81
CA GLY A 69 -16.02 -1.14 13.60
C GLY A 69 -14.78 -1.28 14.49
N PHE A 70 -14.06 -0.20 14.80
CA PHE A 70 -12.76 -0.23 15.51
C PHE A 70 -12.75 0.60 16.80
N ASP A 71 -13.87 0.60 17.54
CA ASP A 71 -14.08 1.45 18.72
C ASP A 71 -13.05 1.24 19.83
N SER A 72 -12.55 0.01 20.00
CA SER A 72 -11.59 -0.32 21.06
C SER A 72 -10.12 -0.22 20.64
N LEU A 73 -9.82 0.18 19.40
CA LEU A 73 -8.47 0.14 18.86
C LEU A 73 -7.61 1.23 19.50
N LYS A 74 -6.68 0.82 20.37
CA LYS A 74 -5.86 1.71 21.19
C LYS A 74 -4.48 1.97 20.61
N SER A 75 -3.85 0.96 20.03
CA SER A 75 -2.46 1.06 19.59
C SER A 75 -2.20 0.34 18.27
N ILE A 76 -1.44 1.02 17.41
CA ILE A 76 -0.98 0.53 16.12
C ILE A 76 0.55 0.63 16.10
N GLY A 77 1.22 -0.50 15.95
CA GLY A 77 2.67 -0.61 15.98
C GLY A 77 3.37 -0.20 14.67
N GLY A 78 2.63 -0.06 13.58
CA GLY A 78 3.11 0.36 12.27
C GLY A 78 2.37 1.59 11.75
N ALA A 79 2.36 1.73 10.42
CA ALA A 79 1.67 2.82 9.73
C ALA A 79 0.18 2.52 9.57
N VAL A 80 -0.61 3.60 9.53
CA VAL A 80 -2.03 3.59 9.18
C VAL A 80 -2.18 4.08 7.75
N VAL A 81 -2.84 3.31 6.91
CA VAL A 81 -3.14 3.67 5.52
C VAL A 81 -4.62 3.40 5.26
N LEU A 82 -5.40 4.46 5.07
CA LEU A 82 -6.82 4.37 4.72
C LEU A 82 -7.01 5.02 3.35
N THR A 83 -7.44 4.25 2.36
CA THR A 83 -7.67 4.76 1.01
C THR A 83 -8.97 4.24 0.43
N GLY A 84 -9.85 5.11 -0.05
CA GLY A 84 -11.09 4.67 -0.68
C GLY A 84 -12.15 5.75 -0.77
N ASP A 85 -13.40 5.32 -0.85
CA ASP A 85 -14.56 6.19 -1.07
C ASP A 85 -15.46 6.28 0.17
N PHE A 86 -14.86 6.27 1.37
CA PHE A 86 -15.60 6.29 2.65
C PHE A 86 -15.86 7.71 3.13
N ASP A 87 -17.08 7.97 3.59
CA ASP A 87 -17.49 9.28 4.10
C ASP A 87 -17.18 9.44 5.59
N LYS A 88 -17.02 8.33 6.32
CA LYS A 88 -16.73 8.36 7.77
C LYS A 88 -15.63 7.38 8.15
N ALA A 89 -14.68 7.85 8.94
CA ALA A 89 -13.69 7.00 9.59
C ALA A 89 -13.47 7.50 11.01
N LYS A 90 -13.72 6.64 12.00
CA LYS A 90 -13.58 7.01 13.42
C LYS A 90 -12.77 5.97 14.16
N LEU A 91 -11.77 6.45 14.89
CA LEU A 91 -10.91 5.64 15.76
C LEU A 91 -10.82 6.30 17.15
N PRO A 92 -11.93 6.34 17.91
CA PRO A 92 -12.05 7.19 19.10
C PRO A 92 -11.13 6.78 20.24
N ALA A 93 -10.79 5.50 20.37
CA ALA A 93 -9.90 4.99 21.41
C ALA A 93 -8.41 5.03 21.02
N LEU A 94 -8.05 5.56 19.85
CA LEU A 94 -6.68 5.50 19.36
C LEU A 94 -5.77 6.42 20.18
N THR A 95 -4.77 5.81 20.82
CA THR A 95 -3.86 6.51 21.75
C THR A 95 -2.41 6.52 21.27
N SER A 96 -2.01 5.61 20.39
CA SER A 96 -0.63 5.55 19.90
C SER A 96 -0.54 4.87 18.55
N VAL A 97 0.03 5.58 17.58
CA VAL A 97 0.44 5.05 16.28
C VAL A 97 1.95 5.26 16.17
N LYS A 98 2.70 4.16 16.07
CA LYS A 98 4.17 4.20 16.00
C LYS A 98 4.68 4.63 14.63
N GLY A 99 3.92 4.37 13.57
CA GLY A 99 4.29 4.70 12.19
C GLY A 99 3.59 5.95 11.66
N GLY A 100 3.72 6.16 10.34
CA GLY A 100 3.03 7.24 9.62
C GLY A 100 1.52 7.04 9.55
N PHE A 101 0.81 8.11 9.26
CA PHE A 101 -0.63 8.13 9.15
C PHE A 101 -1.02 8.74 7.81
N ASP A 102 -1.62 7.95 6.94
CA ASP A 102 -2.03 8.34 5.60
C ASP A 102 -3.50 7.99 5.40
N VAL A 103 -4.31 9.02 5.17
CA VAL A 103 -5.74 8.90 4.91
C VAL A 103 -6.05 9.66 3.64
N GLU A 104 -6.56 8.95 2.64
CA GLU A 104 -6.97 9.50 1.36
C GLU A 104 -8.37 8.97 1.03
N SER A 105 -9.38 9.80 1.28
CA SER A 105 -10.76 9.50 0.89
C SER A 105 -11.20 10.39 -0.27
N THR A 106 -12.02 9.86 -1.16
CA THR A 106 -12.74 10.65 -2.17
C THR A 106 -14.08 11.19 -1.61
N GLY A 107 -14.52 10.70 -0.44
CA GLY A 107 -15.76 11.08 0.22
C GLY A 107 -15.65 12.32 1.10
N GLU A 108 -16.76 12.65 1.79
CA GLU A 108 -16.91 13.83 2.65
C GLU A 108 -16.36 13.60 4.07
N LEU A 109 -15.16 13.03 4.17
CA LEU A 109 -14.53 12.69 5.46
C LEU A 109 -14.02 13.93 6.22
N ASP A 110 -14.32 13.99 7.52
CA ASP A 110 -13.78 14.95 8.47
C ASP A 110 -12.42 14.51 9.03
N CYS A 111 -11.36 15.26 8.71
CA CYS A 111 -10.01 15.00 9.23
C CYS A 111 -9.76 15.52 10.66
N SER A 112 -10.65 16.36 11.19
CA SER A 112 -10.47 17.06 12.48
C SER A 112 -10.13 16.13 13.64
N ASP A 113 -10.78 14.95 13.71
CA ASP A 113 -10.54 13.97 14.76
C ASP A 113 -9.10 13.42 14.69
N PHE A 114 -8.57 13.20 13.49
CA PHE A 114 -7.21 12.71 13.26
C PHE A 114 -6.16 13.80 13.47
N ASP A 115 -6.46 15.05 13.08
CA ASP A 115 -5.62 16.22 13.36
C ASP A 115 -5.45 16.46 14.87
N GLU A 116 -6.50 16.23 15.66
CA GLU A 116 -6.40 16.30 17.11
C GLU A 116 -5.48 15.21 17.70
N LEU A 117 -5.52 13.99 17.14
CA LEU A 117 -4.66 12.89 17.57
C LEU A 117 -3.18 13.18 17.27
N GLU A 118 -2.92 13.79 16.12
CA GLU A 118 -1.59 14.27 15.71
C GLU A 118 -1.08 15.37 16.64
N LYS A 119 -1.88 16.42 16.90
CA LYS A 119 -1.55 17.49 17.86
C LYS A 119 -1.31 16.99 19.27
N LYS A 120 -2.01 15.92 19.69
CA LYS A 120 -1.80 15.25 20.98
C LYS A 120 -0.53 14.38 21.01
N GLY A 121 0.22 14.30 19.91
CA GLY A 121 1.44 13.50 19.78
C GLY A 121 1.16 12.00 19.84
N ARG A 122 -0.05 11.56 19.48
CA ARG A 122 -0.41 10.14 19.47
C ARG A 122 0.16 9.43 18.25
N ILE A 123 0.34 10.16 17.15
CA ILE A 123 0.98 9.69 15.94
C ILE A 123 2.47 10.03 16.05
N GLN A 124 3.31 9.00 16.12
CA GLN A 124 4.75 9.10 16.38
C GLN A 124 5.58 8.98 15.09
N GLY A 125 4.94 8.76 13.94
CA GLY A 125 5.61 8.74 12.65
C GLY A 125 5.81 10.13 12.05
N ASP A 126 6.83 10.26 11.21
CA ASP A 126 7.26 11.53 10.61
C ASP A 126 6.32 12.06 9.51
N LYS A 127 5.24 11.34 9.19
CA LYS A 127 4.31 11.67 8.11
C LYS A 127 2.87 11.55 8.59
N PHE A 128 2.14 12.64 8.49
CA PHE A 128 0.69 12.72 8.65
C PHE A 128 0.10 13.31 7.37
N VAL A 129 -0.80 12.58 6.72
CA VAL A 129 -1.53 13.00 5.53
C VAL A 129 -2.99 12.66 5.77
N CYS A 130 -3.86 13.66 5.67
CA CYS A 130 -5.29 13.46 5.64
C CYS A 130 -5.87 14.28 4.49
N LYS A 131 -6.36 13.58 3.47
CA LYS A 131 -6.98 14.14 2.28
C LYS A 131 -8.38 13.56 2.16
N ALA A 132 -9.37 14.43 2.08
CA ALA A 132 -10.74 14.10 1.78
C ALA A 132 -11.35 15.18 0.89
N ALA A 133 -12.47 14.89 0.22
CA ALA A 133 -13.17 15.89 -0.57
C ALA A 133 -13.60 17.09 0.29
N SER A 134 -14.03 16.84 1.54
CA SER A 134 -14.40 17.89 2.50
C SER A 134 -13.21 18.56 3.20
N SER A 135 -12.09 17.85 3.37
CA SER A 135 -10.93 18.33 4.14
C SER A 135 -9.84 18.95 3.28
N SER A 136 -10.15 19.34 2.03
CA SER A 136 -9.26 20.06 1.13
C SER A 136 -8.95 21.48 1.63
N THR A 137 -8.28 21.61 2.77
CA THR A 137 -7.53 22.78 3.21
C THR A 137 -6.18 22.27 3.71
N SER A 138 -5.24 22.25 2.77
CA SER A 138 -3.87 21.81 2.95
C SER A 138 -3.22 22.51 4.15
N ILE A 139 -2.75 21.73 5.12
CA ILE A 139 -1.64 22.16 5.96
C ILE A 139 -0.37 21.68 5.25
N SER A 140 0.11 22.51 4.34
CA SER A 140 1.50 22.46 3.88
C SER A 140 2.34 23.21 4.91
N GLN A 141 3.25 22.52 5.59
CA GLN A 141 4.45 23.15 6.12
C GLN A 141 5.68 22.27 5.82
N SER A 142 6.35 22.65 4.74
CA SER A 142 7.75 22.39 4.39
C SER A 142 8.68 23.03 5.45
N VAL A 143 9.88 22.53 5.73
CA VAL A 143 11.14 22.56 4.96
C VAL A 143 12.15 21.59 5.64
N SER A 144 13.09 20.92 4.97
CA SER A 144 14.15 21.53 4.16
C SER A 144 14.61 20.67 2.99
N GLU A 145 14.76 21.35 1.85
CA GLU A 145 15.56 20.95 0.71
C GLU A 145 17.05 21.15 1.00
N THR A 146 17.89 20.40 0.29
CA THR A 146 19.21 20.88 -0.12
C THR A 146 19.43 20.41 -1.55
N ASP A 147 19.29 21.36 -2.47
CA ASP A 147 19.52 21.25 -3.91
C ASP A 147 20.96 20.92 -4.28
N SER A 148 21.11 20.29 -5.46
CA SER A 148 21.97 20.71 -6.60
C SER A 148 22.07 19.51 -7.57
N ASP A 149 22.08 19.61 -8.90
CA ASP A 149 21.67 20.61 -9.90
C ASP A 149 21.67 19.82 -11.24
N SER A 150 20.91 20.34 -12.20
CA SER A 150 20.64 19.81 -13.54
C SER A 150 21.87 19.69 -14.46
N SER A 151 21.78 18.86 -15.50
CA SER A 151 22.08 19.32 -16.88
C SER A 151 21.47 18.38 -17.93
N THR A 152 20.55 18.97 -18.70
CA THR A 152 20.03 18.58 -20.01
C THR A 152 21.12 18.51 -21.08
N GLU A 153 20.98 17.60 -22.07
CA GLU A 153 21.09 17.96 -23.49
C GLU A 153 20.24 17.04 -24.38
N SER A 154 19.59 17.69 -25.35
CA SER A 154 18.65 17.17 -26.34
C SER A 154 19.36 16.58 -27.56
N GLY A 155 18.67 15.72 -28.30
CA GLY A 155 19.09 15.32 -29.65
C GLY A 155 18.03 14.49 -30.39
N SER A 156 17.10 15.19 -31.06
CA SER A 156 16.09 14.65 -31.97
C SER A 156 16.67 13.86 -33.15
N ALA A 157 15.93 12.85 -33.64
CA ALA A 157 15.45 12.84 -35.03
C ALA A 157 14.46 11.68 -35.26
N SER A 158 13.31 12.06 -35.81
CA SER A 158 12.25 11.23 -36.37
C SER A 158 12.73 10.33 -37.50
N GLU A 159 11.97 9.28 -37.80
CA GLU A 159 11.21 9.12 -39.06
C GLU A 159 10.78 7.65 -39.24
N THR A 160 9.46 7.47 -39.33
CA THR A 160 8.73 6.58 -40.26
C THR A 160 9.13 5.10 -40.40
N ALA A 161 8.24 4.20 -39.98
CA ALA A 161 7.34 3.48 -40.90
C ALA A 161 6.58 2.36 -40.18
N SER A 162 5.27 2.36 -40.40
CA SER A 162 4.27 1.40 -39.94
C SER A 162 4.56 -0.04 -40.35
N SER A 163 4.26 -1.00 -39.47
CA SER A 163 3.10 -1.91 -39.61
C SER A 163 3.26 -3.14 -38.71
N SER A 164 2.23 -3.39 -37.91
CA SER A 164 1.95 -4.72 -37.36
C SER A 164 1.10 -5.48 -38.37
N SER A 165 1.40 -6.76 -38.62
CA SER A 165 0.46 -7.88 -38.43
C SER A 165 0.83 -9.15 -39.22
N SER A 166 0.62 -10.27 -38.52
CA SER A 166 -0.01 -11.52 -38.98
C SER A 166 0.65 -12.39 -40.07
N SER A 167 1.13 -13.54 -39.59
CA SER A 167 0.75 -14.91 -39.97
C SER A 167 0.73 -15.36 -41.45
N SER A 168 1.47 -16.46 -41.65
CA SER A 168 1.04 -17.75 -42.24
C SER A 168 1.71 -18.18 -43.55
N SER A 169 2.04 -19.48 -43.55
CA SER A 169 1.99 -20.40 -44.69
C SER A 169 3.24 -20.63 -45.57
N SER A 170 3.94 -21.72 -45.20
CA SER A 170 4.25 -22.90 -46.02
C SER A 170 5.20 -22.86 -47.23
N LYS A 171 6.17 -23.80 -47.15
CA LYS A 171 6.77 -24.65 -48.21
C LYS A 171 7.72 -24.00 -49.22
N GLY A 172 8.96 -24.48 -49.22
CA GLY A 172 9.85 -24.46 -50.38
C GLY A 172 11.31 -24.68 -50.00
N ALA A 173 11.84 -25.85 -50.29
CA ALA A 173 13.19 -26.29 -49.95
C ALA A 173 14.30 -25.61 -50.77
N ALA A 174 15.42 -25.27 -50.14
CA ALA A 174 16.80 -25.52 -50.61
C ALA A 174 17.81 -24.91 -49.61
N ALA A 175 18.71 -25.76 -49.08
CA ALA A 175 19.95 -25.35 -48.40
C ALA A 175 21.10 -25.26 -49.44
N PRO A 176 22.36 -24.92 -49.08
CA PRO A 176 22.89 -24.30 -47.87
C PRO A 176 23.79 -23.07 -48.15
N ALA A 177 24.03 -22.22 -47.15
CA ALA A 177 25.25 -21.41 -47.10
C ALA A 177 25.70 -21.23 -45.65
N VAL A 178 26.93 -21.67 -45.42
CA VAL A 178 27.68 -21.65 -44.17
C VAL A 178 27.89 -20.21 -43.70
N GLY A 179 27.59 -19.95 -42.43
CA GLY A 179 27.83 -18.65 -41.77
C GLY A 179 27.87 -18.83 -40.26
N THR A 180 29.07 -19.13 -39.76
CA THR A 180 29.44 -19.26 -38.36
C THR A 180 29.31 -17.95 -37.57
N MET A 181 29.26 -18.10 -36.24
CA MET A 181 29.55 -17.13 -35.17
C MET A 181 28.32 -16.42 -34.57
N LYS A 182 28.12 -16.27 -33.25
CA LYS A 182 28.71 -16.81 -32.02
C LYS A 182 27.78 -16.29 -30.91
N ALA A 183 27.10 -17.18 -30.17
CA ALA A 183 26.32 -16.81 -29.00
C ALA A 183 27.28 -16.47 -27.85
N THR A 184 27.09 -15.32 -27.19
CA THR A 184 27.79 -14.99 -25.93
C THR A 184 26.75 -14.69 -24.87
N SER A 185 26.61 -15.65 -23.95
CA SER A 185 25.92 -15.53 -22.67
C SER A 185 26.76 -14.67 -21.73
N VAL A 186 26.17 -13.65 -21.11
CA VAL A 186 26.75 -12.96 -19.96
C VAL A 186 26.03 -13.44 -18.71
N PHE A 187 26.57 -14.48 -18.08
CA PHE A 187 26.27 -14.84 -16.69
C PHE A 187 27.29 -14.12 -15.80
N GLY A 188 26.81 -13.18 -14.98
CA GLY A 188 27.62 -12.45 -14.01
C GLY A 188 28.04 -13.32 -12.83
N SER A 189 29.35 -13.49 -12.65
CA SER A 189 29.98 -14.19 -11.54
C SER A 189 30.18 -13.26 -10.33
N LEU A 190 29.61 -13.62 -9.18
CA LEU A 190 29.94 -13.07 -7.86
C LEU A 190 31.26 -13.67 -7.37
N ALA A 191 32.27 -12.84 -7.12
CA ALA A 191 33.53 -13.23 -6.50
C ALA A 191 33.49 -12.89 -4.99
N ALA A 192 33.62 -13.93 -4.16
CA ALA A 192 33.84 -13.82 -2.73
C ALA A 192 35.32 -13.50 -2.45
N ILE A 193 35.59 -12.52 -1.59
CA ILE A 193 36.92 -12.25 -1.04
C ILE A 193 36.88 -12.61 0.45
N ALA A 194 37.57 -13.69 0.79
CA ALA A 194 37.95 -14.04 2.15
C ALA A 194 39.47 -13.94 2.25
N LEU A 195 39.98 -13.11 3.16
CA LEU A 195 41.38 -13.14 3.60
C LEU A 195 41.42 -13.02 5.11
N ALA A 196 41.70 -14.15 5.75
CA ALA A 196 42.30 -14.26 7.07
C ALA A 196 43.83 -14.19 6.91
N PHE A 197 44.55 -13.68 7.90
CA PHE A 197 45.87 -14.10 8.44
C PHE A 197 46.27 -13.00 9.46
N LEU A 198 46.27 -13.33 10.76
CA LEU A 198 47.39 -13.82 11.58
C LEU A 198 48.12 -12.65 12.28
#